data_AF-A0AA40VIS5-F1
#
_entry.id   AF-A0AA40VIS5-F1
#
_cell.length_a   1.000
_cell.length_b   1.000
_cell.length_c   1.000
_cell.angle_alpha   90.00
_cell.angle_beta   90.00
_cell.angle_gamma   90.00
#
_symmetry.space_group_name_H-M   'P 1'
#
loop_
_entity.id
_entity.type
_entity.pdbx_description
1 polymer ?
#
loop_
_entity_poly.entity_id
_entity_poly.type
_entity_poly.pdbx_seq_one_letter_code
_entity_poly.pdbx_strand_id
1 'polypeptide(L)' 'MADGFPGVVPVRDSKAPHGPALCFDSASWTAFIGELKAGRHRI' A
#
# COMPACT_ATOMS: atom_id res chain seq x y z
N MET A 1 -9.22 8.72 -4.35
CA MET A 1 -8.32 8.09 -5.32
C MET A 1 -6.92 8.67 -5.12
N ALA A 2 -5.88 7.86 -5.26
CA ALA A 2 -4.48 8.20 -4.97
C ALA A 2 -3.75 8.79 -6.18
N ASP A 3 -4.45 9.63 -6.96
CA ASP A 3 -4.03 10.05 -8.30
C ASP A 3 -2.86 11.05 -8.31
N GLY A 4 -2.19 11.26 -7.18
CA GLY A 4 -1.15 12.30 -6.99
C GLY A 4 0.19 11.80 -6.43
N PHE A 5 0.38 10.49 -6.25
CA PHE A 5 1.58 9.95 -5.62
C PHE A 5 2.34 9.00 -6.54
N PRO A 6 3.09 9.52 -7.53
CA PRO A 6 3.87 8.68 -8.42
C PRO A 6 4.93 7.90 -7.63
N GLY A 7 5.04 6.59 -7.90
CA GLY A 7 6.06 5.72 -7.32
C GLY A 7 5.72 5.12 -5.95
N VAL A 8 4.67 5.59 -5.28
CA VAL A 8 4.25 5.07 -3.96
C VAL A 8 2.77 4.69 -3.91
N VAL A 9 2.43 3.78 -2.99
CA VAL A 9 1.08 3.32 -2.70
C VAL A 9 0.68 3.80 -1.30
N PRO A 10 -0.19 4.82 -1.18
CA PRO A 10 -0.70 5.26 0.12
C PRO A 10 -1.81 4.34 0.61
N VAL A 11 -1.65 3.80 1.82
CA VAL A 11 -2.64 3.01 2.55
C VAL A 11 -3.28 3.87 3.63
N ARG A 12 -4.62 3.87 3.66
CA ARG A 12 -5.44 4.65 4.58
C ARG A 12 -6.46 3.77 5.26
N ASP A 13 -6.43 3.79 6.58
CA ASP A 13 -7.52 3.25 7.41
C ASP A 13 -8.39 4.38 8.02
N SER A 14 -7.86 5.61 8.11
CA SER A 14 -8.58 6.77 8.65
C SER A 14 -9.54 7.41 7.64
N LYS A 15 -10.72 7.83 8.13
CA LYS A 15 -11.71 8.63 7.38
C LYS A 15 -11.41 10.12 7.31
N ALA A 16 -10.37 10.62 8.00
CA ALA A 16 -9.96 12.02 7.89
C ALA A 16 -9.28 12.24 6.52
N PRO A 17 -9.88 12.99 5.57
CA PRO A 17 -9.35 13.09 4.20
C PRO A 17 -7.97 13.75 4.13
N HIS A 18 -7.68 14.67 5.06
CA HIS A 18 -6.44 15.44 5.14
C HIS A 18 -5.45 14.91 6.18
N GLY A 19 -5.74 13.76 6.82
CA GLY A 19 -4.81 13.13 7.77
C GLY A 19 -3.57 12.53 7.09
N PRO A 20 -2.64 11.94 7.85
CA PRO A 20 -1.47 11.25 7.32
C PRO A 20 -1.80 9.89 6.68
N ALA A 21 -0.97 9.44 5.74
CA ALA A 21 -1.04 8.13 5.09
C ALA A 21 0.21 7.30 5.42
N LEU A 22 0.08 5.97 5.43
CA LEU A 22 1.23 5.08 5.32
C LEU A 22 1.56 4.91 3.84
N CYS A 23 2.75 5.31 3.40
CA CYS A 23 3.15 5.22 2.00
C CYS A 23 4.22 4.12 1.84
N PHE A 24 4.03 3.27 0.83
CA PHE A 24 4.99 2.22 0.45
C PHE A 24 5.51 2.49 -0.95
N ASP A 25 6.77 2.18 -1.23
CA ASP A 25 7.23 2.09 -2.62
C ASP A 25 6.38 1.10 -3.41
N SER A 26 6.05 1.46 -4.65
CA SER A 26 5.25 0.64 -5.56
C SER A 26 5.82 -0.77 -5.73
N ALA A 27 7.15 -0.89 -5.87
CA ALA A 27 7.83 -2.18 -5.98
C ALA A 27 7.62 -3.05 -4.73
N SER A 28 7.75 -2.47 -3.54
CA SER A 28 7.54 -3.16 -2.27
C SER A 28 6.10 -3.60 -2.10
N TRP A 29 5.13 -2.76 -2.48
CA TRP A 29 3.71 -3.13 -2.50
C TRP A 29 3.40 -4.28 -3.46
N THR A 30 3.97 -4.25 -4.67
CA THR A 30 3.85 -5.34 -5.64
C THR A 30 4.40 -6.67 -5.09
N ALA A 31 5.57 -6.64 -4.46
CA ALA A 31 6.17 -7.82 -3.84
C ALA A 31 5.27 -8.37 -2.72
N PHE A 32 4.76 -7.50 -1.85
CA PHE A 32 3.84 -7.88 -0.78
C PHE A 32 2.59 -8.60 -1.30
N ILE A 33 1.92 -8.04 -2.32
CA ILE A 33 0.76 -8.69 -2.95
C ILE A 33 1.15 -10.03 -3.60
N GLY A 34 2.36 -10.13 -4.18
CA GLY A 34 2.90 -11.37 -4.73
C GLY A 34 3.02 -12.48 -3.67
N GLU A 35 3.57 -12.17 -2.50
CA GLU A 35 3.68 -13.10 -1.37
C GLU A 35 2.30 -13.55 -0.85
N LEU A 36 1.35 -12.62 -0.75
CA LEU A 36 -0.03 -12.94 -0.36
C LEU A 36 -0.69 -13.92 -1.34
N LYS A 37 -0.60 -13.63 -2.65
CA LYS A 37 -1.15 -14.48 -3.70
C LYS A 37 -0.53 -15.86 -3.75
N ALA A 38 0.76 -15.96 -3.43
CA ALA A 38 1.48 -17.23 -3.38
C ALA A 38 1.22 -18.04 -2.10
N GLY A 39 0.46 -17.52 -1.14
CA GLY A 39 0.20 -18.19 0.14
C GLY A 39 1.45 -18.33 1.02
N ARG A 40 2.49 -17.52 0.78
CA ARG A 40 3.76 -17.57 1.51
C ARG A 40 3.81 -16.67 2.74
N HIS A 41 2.70 -15.99 3.05
CA HIS A 41 2.54 -15.25 4.28
C HIS A 41 2.20 -16.21 5.42
N ARG A 42 2.91 -16.08 6.55
CA ARG A 42 2.56 -16.79 7.78
C ARG A 42 1.46 -16.01 8.47
N ILE A 43 0.39 -16.69 8.87
CA ILE A 43 -0.69 -16.15 9.71
C ILE A 43 -0.45 -16.61 11.14
#